data_AF-A0A561WDN0-F1
#
_entry.id   AF-A0A561WDN0-F1
#
_cell.length_a   1.000
_cell.length_b   1.000
_cell.length_c   1.000
_cell.angle_alpha   90.00
_cell.angle_beta   90.00
_cell.angle_gamma   90.00
#
_symmetry.space_group_name_H-M   'P 1'
#
loop_
_entity.id
_entity.type
_entity.pdbx_description
1 polymer ?
#
loop_
_entity_poly.entity_id
_entity_poly.type
_entity_poly.pdbx_seq_one_letter_code
_entity_poly.pdbx_strand_id
1 'polypeptide(L)'
;MTGYLGSYATLGLLLLASALFFVTAFSANRVLRPSRPADPWSKRTSYECGLDPVGGDWAQVQIRYYVYAYLYVLFAVEAVFLFPWALVFDRPGFGLVTVAEMGIFVAVVALGILYAWRKNILRWT
;
A
#
# COMPACT_ATOMS: atom_id res chain seq x y z
N MET A 1 7.73 -30.79 4.24
CA MET A 1 7.18 -29.52 3.69
C MET A 1 7.88 -29.16 2.38
N THR A 2 7.90 -30.06 1.39
CA THR A 2 8.72 -29.93 0.17
C THR A 2 7.90 -29.83 -1.12
N GLY A 3 6.56 -29.81 -1.02
CA GLY A 3 5.65 -29.62 -2.16
C GLY A 3 4.94 -28.27 -2.14
N TYR A 4 4.28 -27.91 -3.26
CA TYR A 4 3.55 -26.63 -3.44
C TYR A 4 2.64 -26.27 -2.26
N LEU A 5 1.78 -27.19 -1.81
CA LEU A 5 0.90 -26.99 -0.66
C LEU A 5 1.66 -26.87 0.67
N GLY A 6 2.84 -27.50 0.77
CA GLY A 6 3.71 -27.38 1.94
C GLY A 6 4.26 -25.97 2.10
N SER A 7 4.62 -25.29 1.00
CA SER A 7 5.08 -23.90 1.04
C SER A 7 3.99 -22.93 1.52
N TYR A 8 2.73 -23.13 1.10
CA TYR A 8 1.61 -22.33 1.62
C TYR A 8 1.34 -22.61 3.10
N ALA A 9 1.47 -23.86 3.54
CA ALA A 9 1.35 -24.19 4.96
C ALA A 9 2.42 -23.47 5.79
N THR A 10 3.68 -23.42 5.32
CA THR A 10 4.75 -22.66 5.97
C THR A 10 4.42 -21.16 6.02
N LEU A 11 3.94 -20.58 4.93
CA LEU A 11 3.51 -19.17 4.87
C LEU A 11 2.38 -18.88 5.86
N GLY A 12 1.37 -19.75 5.90
CA GLY A 12 0.24 -19.63 6.83
C GLY A 12 0.69 -19.73 8.29
N LEU A 13 1.56 -20.69 8.61
CA LEU A 13 2.14 -20.82 9.95
C LEU A 13 2.95 -19.59 10.34
N LEU A 14 3.71 -19.01 9.41
CA LEU A 14 4.47 -17.79 9.66
C LEU A 14 3.54 -16.60 9.95
N LEU A 15 2.49 -16.42 9.16
CA LEU A 15 1.49 -15.36 9.40
C LEU A 15 0.80 -15.54 10.76
N LEU A 16 0.43 -16.77 11.12
CA LEU A 16 -0.14 -17.09 12.43
C LEU A 16 0.84 -16.80 13.57
N ALA A 17 2.10 -17.20 13.42
CA ALA A 17 3.14 -16.92 14.41
C ALA A 17 3.37 -15.41 14.56
N SER A 18 3.40 -14.64 13.47
CA SER A 18 3.50 -13.18 13.51
C SER A 18 2.31 -12.55 14.22
N ALA A 19 1.09 -12.95 13.89
CA ALA A 19 -0.11 -12.46 14.56
C ALA A 19 -0.09 -12.78 16.06
N LEU A 20 0.27 -14.01 16.43
CA LEU A 20 0.40 -14.44 17.83
C LEU A 20 1.46 -13.61 18.56
N PHE A 21 2.60 -13.35 17.92
CA PHE A 21 3.65 -12.51 18.48
C PHE A 21 3.14 -11.09 18.78
N PHE A 22 2.47 -10.43 17.83
CA PHE A 22 1.93 -9.10 18.06
C PHE A 22 0.87 -9.10 19.18
N VAL A 23 -0.08 -10.04 19.15
CA VAL A 23 -1.12 -10.14 20.18
C VAL A 23 -0.52 -10.36 21.56
N THR A 24 0.45 -11.27 21.69
CA THR A 24 1.11 -11.55 22.97
C THR A 24 1.93 -10.36 23.45
N ALA A 25 2.69 -9.70 22.57
CA ALA A 25 3.47 -8.51 22.91
C ALA A 25 2.58 -7.34 23.37
N PHE A 26 1.50 -7.03 22.64
CA PHE A 26 0.55 -5.97 23.03
C PHE A 26 -0.20 -6.32 24.33
N SER A 27 -0.55 -7.59 24.52
CA SER A 27 -1.21 -8.07 25.75
C SER A 27 -0.27 -8.01 26.95
N ALA A 28 0.98 -8.46 26.79
CA ALA A 28 2.01 -8.35 27.82
C ALA A 28 2.26 -6.89 28.19
N ASN A 29 2.40 -5.99 27.20
CA ASN A 29 2.54 -4.55 27.45
C ASN A 29 1.33 -3.98 28.21
N ARG A 30 0.11 -4.40 27.86
CA ARG A 30 -1.12 -3.96 28.55
C ARG A 30 -1.15 -4.40 30.03
N VAL A 31 -0.65 -5.59 30.35
CA VAL A 31 -0.63 -6.14 31.72
C VAL A 31 0.54 -5.60 32.54
N LEU A 32 1.73 -5.48 31.94
CA LEU A 32 2.95 -5.06 32.63
C LEU A 32 3.06 -3.54 32.79
N ARG A 33 2.40 -2.75 31.94
CA ARG A 33 2.48 -1.29 32.05
C ARG A 33 1.89 -0.80 33.38
N PRO A 34 2.48 0.25 33.99
CA PRO A 34 1.85 0.94 35.12
C PRO A 34 0.46 1.45 34.73
N SER A 35 -0.57 1.02 35.45
CA SER A 35 -1.94 1.51 35.27
C SER A 35 -2.23 2.59 36.31
N ARG A 36 -2.72 3.75 35.87
CA ARG A 36 -3.17 4.85 36.73
C ARG A 36 -4.66 5.11 36.47
N PRO A 37 -5.57 4.54 37.26
CA PRO A 37 -7.02 4.65 37.03
C PRO A 37 -7.53 6.09 37.04
N ALA A 38 -6.91 6.96 37.83
CA ALA A 38 -7.18 8.40 37.90
C ALA A 38 -6.31 9.21 36.94
N ASP A 39 -6.04 8.69 35.74
CA ASP A 39 -5.25 9.40 34.75
C ASP A 39 -5.94 10.72 34.35
N PRO A 40 -5.24 11.87 34.41
CA PRO A 40 -5.82 13.17 34.06
C PRO A 40 -6.41 13.15 32.64
N TRP A 41 -7.52 13.87 32.43
CA TRP A 41 -8.16 14.02 31.13
C TRP A 41 -7.18 14.50 30.05
N SER A 42 -6.20 15.33 30.43
CA SER A 42 -5.12 15.82 29.57
C SER A 42 -4.20 14.74 28.96
N LYS A 43 -4.19 13.50 29.50
CA LYS A 43 -3.46 12.39 28.86
C LYS A 43 -4.19 11.79 27.66
N ARG A 44 -5.48 12.11 27.49
CA ARG A 44 -6.35 11.58 26.44
C ARG A 44 -6.76 12.67 25.44
N THR A 45 -6.25 13.89 25.60
CA THR A 45 -6.46 14.98 24.65
C THR A 45 -5.43 14.89 23.52
N SER A 46 -5.81 15.35 22.33
CA SER A 46 -4.90 15.49 21.20
C SER A 46 -3.75 16.44 21.55
N TYR A 47 -2.57 16.16 21.01
CA TYR A 47 -1.41 17.03 21.18
C TYR A 47 -1.53 18.26 20.26
N GLU A 48 -1.44 19.45 20.84
CA GLU A 48 -1.62 20.73 20.13
C GLU A 48 -0.60 21.79 20.61
N CYS A 49 0.69 21.42 20.66
CA CYS A 49 1.81 22.31 21.02
C CYS A 49 1.67 23.08 22.36
N GLY A 50 0.79 22.65 23.25
CA GLY A 50 0.53 23.28 24.56
C GLY A 50 -0.63 24.27 24.59
N LEU A 51 -1.39 24.42 23.51
CA LEU A 51 -2.60 25.24 23.43
C LEU A 51 -3.84 24.36 23.27
N ASP A 52 -5.01 24.88 23.63
CA ASP A 52 -6.27 24.19 23.33
C ASP A 52 -6.54 24.26 21.83
N PRO A 53 -7.02 23.15 21.21
CA PRO A 53 -7.32 23.13 19.77
C PRO A 53 -8.38 24.17 19.42
N VAL A 54 -8.05 25.03 18.46
CA VAL A 54 -8.94 26.10 17.97
C VAL A 54 -9.41 25.73 16.57
N GLY A 55 -10.73 25.61 16.39
CA GLY A 55 -11.36 25.32 15.10
C GLY A 55 -12.03 23.94 15.06
N GLY A 56 -13.17 23.84 14.38
CA GLY A 56 -13.90 22.58 14.24
C GLY A 56 -13.32 21.71 13.14
N ASP A 57 -12.80 20.54 13.52
CA ASP A 57 -12.58 19.22 12.86
C ASP A 57 -12.65 19.01 11.33
N TRP A 58 -12.67 20.06 10.51
CA TRP A 58 -12.78 19.97 9.07
C TRP A 58 -11.45 20.37 8.45
N ALA A 59 -10.49 19.44 8.48
CA ALA A 59 -9.37 19.51 7.58
C ALA A 59 -9.90 19.34 6.15
N GLN A 60 -9.73 20.35 5.30
CA GLN A 60 -10.12 20.27 3.89
C GLN A 60 -9.24 19.21 3.22
N VAL A 61 -9.79 18.00 3.05
CA VAL A 61 -9.10 16.91 2.35
C VAL A 61 -8.85 17.36 0.92
N GLN A 62 -7.57 17.44 0.57
CA GLN A 62 -7.15 17.92 -0.73
C GLN A 62 -7.44 16.84 -1.79
N ILE A 63 -8.03 17.22 -2.92
CA ILE A 63 -8.34 16.28 -4.02
C ILE A 63 -7.11 15.54 -4.55
N ARG A 64 -5.91 16.10 -4.34
CA ARG A 64 -4.64 15.46 -4.71
C ARG A 64 -4.51 14.03 -4.18
N TYR A 65 -4.94 13.74 -2.94
CA TYR A 65 -4.89 12.39 -2.39
C TYR A 65 -5.72 11.39 -3.21
N TYR A 66 -6.93 11.79 -3.62
CA TYR A 66 -7.78 10.99 -4.48
C TYR A 66 -7.13 10.73 -5.83
N VAL A 67 -6.53 11.76 -6.44
CA VAL A 67 -5.91 11.63 -7.76
C VAL A 67 -4.72 10.67 -7.73
N TYR A 68 -3.86 10.76 -6.72
CA TYR A 68 -2.74 9.82 -6.57
C TYR A 68 -3.23 8.39 -6.31
N ALA A 69 -4.26 8.19 -5.47
CA ALA A 69 -4.84 6.88 -5.22
C ALA A 69 -5.47 6.28 -6.49
N TYR A 70 -6.19 7.09 -7.26
CA TYR A 70 -6.79 6.67 -8.53
C TYR A 70 -5.72 6.24 -9.54
N LEU A 71 -4.67 7.05 -9.71
CA LEU A 71 -3.54 6.70 -10.57
C LEU A 71 -2.85 5.42 -10.11
N TYR A 72 -2.64 5.25 -8.80
CA TYR A 72 -2.06 4.03 -8.25
C TYR A 72 -2.88 2.79 -8.62
N VAL A 73 -4.20 2.81 -8.40
CA VAL A 73 -5.07 1.67 -8.73
C VAL A 73 -5.01 1.36 -10.22
N LEU A 74 -5.03 2.38 -11.07
CA LEU A 74 -4.90 2.21 -12.52
C LEU A 74 -3.59 1.50 -12.87
N PHE A 75 -2.43 2.00 -12.41
CA PHE A 75 -1.15 1.35 -12.68
C PHE A 75 -1.00 -0.03 -12.03
N ALA A 76 -1.59 -0.25 -10.86
CA ALA A 76 -1.55 -1.54 -10.19
C ALA A 76 -2.27 -2.62 -11.02
N VAL A 77 -3.41 -2.28 -11.63
CA VAL A 77 -4.11 -3.18 -12.55
C VAL A 77 -3.27 -3.44 -13.80
N GLU A 78 -2.67 -2.40 -14.39
CA GLU A 78 -1.82 -2.58 -15.58
C GLU A 78 -0.59 -3.46 -15.30
N ALA A 79 0.00 -3.33 -14.11
CA ALA A 79 1.14 -4.14 -13.69
C ALA A 79 0.80 -5.63 -13.58
N VAL A 80 -0.46 -5.99 -13.26
CA VAL A 80 -0.90 -7.39 -13.23
C VAL A 80 -0.75 -8.05 -14.61
N PHE A 81 -0.89 -7.31 -15.72
CA PHE A 81 -0.69 -7.84 -17.07
C PHE A 81 0.79 -8.02 -17.45
N LEU A 82 1.69 -7.26 -16.83
CA LEU A 82 3.13 -7.38 -17.09
C LEU A 82 3.71 -8.70 -16.57
N PHE A 83 3.23 -9.20 -15.43
CA PHE A 83 3.75 -10.43 -14.82
C PHE A 83 3.61 -11.68 -15.69
N PRO A 84 2.41 -12.07 -16.19
CA PRO A 84 2.27 -13.27 -17.00
C PRO A 84 3.07 -13.18 -18.30
N TRP A 85 3.09 -12.00 -18.95
CA TRP A 85 3.92 -11.79 -20.13
C TRP A 85 5.41 -11.97 -19.84
N ALA A 86 5.92 -11.37 -18.76
CA ALA A 86 7.33 -11.46 -18.38
C ALA A 86 7.78 -12.91 -18.08
N LEU A 87 6.84 -13.79 -17.73
CA LEU A 87 7.11 -15.21 -17.47
C LEU A 87 7.05 -16.10 -18.71
N VAL A 88 6.53 -15.62 -19.85
CA VAL A 88 6.28 -16.45 -21.04
C VAL A 88 6.85 -15.88 -22.34
N PHE A 89 7.35 -14.65 -22.34
CA PHE A 89 7.78 -13.95 -23.56
C PHE A 89 8.92 -14.64 -24.32
N ASP A 90 9.68 -15.52 -23.65
CA ASP A 90 10.81 -16.28 -24.21
C ASP A 90 10.43 -17.70 -24.66
N ARG A 91 9.15 -18.09 -24.50
CA ARG A 91 8.70 -19.43 -24.87
C ARG A 91 8.63 -19.62 -26.38
N PRO A 92 8.83 -20.85 -26.88
CA PRO A 92 8.65 -21.15 -28.30
C PRO A 92 7.29 -20.66 -28.83
N GLY A 93 7.29 -19.85 -29.87
CA GLY A 93 6.08 -19.23 -30.45
C GLY A 93 5.78 -17.81 -29.95
N PHE A 94 6.37 -17.39 -28.82
CA PHE A 94 6.34 -16.02 -28.31
C PHE A 94 7.70 -15.39 -28.68
N GLY A 95 7.72 -14.61 -29.75
CA GLY A 95 8.95 -14.07 -30.35
C GLY A 95 8.99 -12.54 -30.29
N LEU A 96 9.53 -11.91 -31.35
CA LEU A 96 9.57 -10.46 -31.46
C LEU A 96 8.19 -9.80 -31.45
N VAL A 97 7.15 -10.49 -31.93
CA VAL A 97 5.77 -9.98 -31.97
C VAL A 97 5.24 -9.68 -30.56
N THR A 98 5.42 -10.61 -29.62
CA THR A 98 4.92 -10.48 -28.24
C THR A 98 5.68 -9.43 -27.44
N VAL A 99 6.95 -9.19 -27.80
CA VAL A 99 7.73 -8.06 -27.27
C VAL A 99 7.21 -6.74 -27.82
N ALA A 100 6.89 -6.67 -29.12
CA ALA A 100 6.32 -5.47 -29.74
C ALA A 100 4.94 -5.12 -29.18
N GLU A 101 4.06 -6.11 -29.01
CA GLU A 101 2.73 -5.93 -28.38
C GLU A 101 2.85 -5.37 -26.96
N MET A 102 3.75 -5.93 -26.15
CA MET A 102 3.98 -5.41 -24.80
C MET A 102 4.64 -4.03 -24.81
N GLY A 103 5.54 -3.78 -25.76
CA GLY A 103 6.12 -2.45 -25.99
C GLY A 103 5.05 -1.40 -26.28
N ILE A 104 4.05 -1.75 -27.12
CA ILE A 104 2.89 -0.88 -27.41
C ILE A 104 2.05 -0.67 -26.15
N PHE A 105 1.76 -1.74 -25.40
CA PHE A 105 1.01 -1.65 -24.15
C PHE A 105 1.70 -0.70 -23.15
N VAL A 106 2.99 -0.89 -22.89
CA VAL A 106 3.78 -0.02 -22.00
C VAL A 106 3.84 1.41 -22.55
N ALA A 107 3.94 1.61 -23.85
CA ALA A 107 3.92 2.94 -24.46
C ALA A 107 2.59 3.66 -24.21
N VAL A 108 1.45 2.96 -24.31
CA VAL A 108 0.12 3.54 -24.01
C VAL A 108 0.03 3.96 -22.53
N VAL A 109 0.50 3.10 -21.61
CA VAL A 109 0.55 3.41 -20.17
C VAL A 109 1.46 4.62 -19.91
N ALA A 110 2.64 4.67 -20.54
CA ALA A 110 3.58 5.77 -20.44
C ALA A 110 3.00 7.09 -21.00
N LEU A 111 2.21 7.04 -22.08
CA LEU A 111 1.49 8.20 -22.61
C LEU A 111 0.47 8.75 -21.59
N GLY A 112 -0.20 7.89 -20.84
CA GLY A 112 -1.09 8.29 -19.74
C GLY A 112 -0.35 9.08 -18.65
N ILE A 113 0.82 8.59 -18.23
CA ILE A 113 1.70 9.30 -17.27
C ILE A 113 2.16 10.63 -17.84
N LEU A 114 2.63 10.62 -19.09
CA LEU A 114 3.11 11.82 -19.78
C LEU A 114 2.01 12.88 -19.84
N TYR A 115 0.78 12.49 -20.17
CA TYR A 115 -0.37 13.39 -20.17
C TYR A 115 -0.67 13.96 -18.77
N ALA A 116 -0.71 13.12 -17.74
CA ALA A 116 -0.94 13.56 -16.36
C ALA A 116 0.15 14.56 -15.89
N TRP A 117 1.40 14.31 -16.26
CA TRP A 117 2.51 15.22 -15.98
C TRP A 117 2.36 16.56 -16.73
N ARG A 118 2.06 16.52 -18.03
CA ARG A 118 1.83 17.74 -18.83
C ARG A 118 0.66 18.57 -18.33
N LYS A 119 -0.36 17.94 -17.76
CA LYS A 119 -1.50 18.61 -17.10
C LYS A 119 -1.21 19.08 -15.67
N ASN A 120 0.02 18.91 -15.17
CA ASN A 120 0.44 19.31 -13.83
C ASN A 120 -0.39 18.65 -12.70
N ILE A 121 -1.01 17.50 -13.00
CA ILE A 121 -1.83 16.76 -12.03
C ILE A 121 -0.93 16.14 -10.94
N LEU A 122 0.33 15.85 -11.28
CA LEU A 122 1.31 15.23 -10.39
C LEU A 122 2.06 16.26 -9.50
N ARG A 123 1.52 17.46 -9.29
CA ARG A 123 2.15 18.48 -8.45
C ARG A 123 1.76 18.28 -6.98
N TRP A 124 2.77 18.20 -6.11
CA TRP A 124 2.63 18.20 -4.66
C TRP A 124 2.88 19.59 -4.07
N THR A 125 2.38 20.61 -4.74
CA THR A 125 2.42 22.01 -4.28
C THR A 125 1.01 22.56 -4.22
#